data_AF-A0A9D6ES16-F1
#
_entry.id   AF-A0A9D6ES16-F1
#
_cell.length_a   1.000
_cell.length_b   1.000
_cell.length_c   1.000
_cell.angle_alpha   90.00
_cell.angle_beta   90.00
_cell.angle_gamma   90.00
#
_symmetry.space_group_name_H-M   'P 1'
#
loop_
_entity.id
_entity.type
_entity.pdbx_description
1 polymer ?
#
loop_
_entity_poly.entity_id
_entity_poly.type
_entity_poly.pdbx_seq_one_letter_code
_entity_poly.pdbx_strand_id
1 'polypeptide(L)' 'MKKLQKLPANYDFFIKTDTSSYKGEWIAITGKKIIYHGKDAQEVYRKAKQKYPTANVSLAKVPDEQILILRFSQ' A
#
# COMPACT_ATOMS: atom_id res chain seq x y z
N MET A 1 27.69 2.51 -12.34
CA MET A 1 26.22 2.62 -12.44
C MET A 1 25.61 2.28 -11.10
N LYS A 2 24.95 3.22 -10.40
CA LYS A 2 24.24 2.93 -9.14
C LYS A 2 23.10 1.94 -9.47
N LYS A 3 23.13 0.74 -8.87
CA LYS A 3 21.97 -0.17 -8.92
C LYS A 3 20.79 0.58 -8.29
N LEU A 4 19.74 0.86 -9.06
CA LEU A 4 18.48 1.36 -8.52
C LEU A 4 18.04 0.36 -7.44
N GLN A 5 17.93 0.83 -6.20
CA GLN A 5 17.51 -0.02 -5.09
C GLN A 5 16.10 -0.51 -5.40
N LYS A 6 15.94 -1.83 -5.55
CA LYS A 6 14.64 -2.42 -5.90
C LYS A 6 13.66 -2.12 -4.77
N LEU A 7 12.56 -1.42 -5.10
CA LEU A 7 11.51 -1.09 -4.13
C LEU A 7 10.94 -2.36 -3.48
N PRO A 8 10.50 -2.31 -2.20
CA PRO A 8 9.75 -3.39 -1.59
C PRO A 8 8.50 -3.72 -2.43
N ALA A 9 8.20 -5.01 -2.61
CA ALA A 9 7.18 -5.46 -3.57
C ALA A 9 5.78 -4.85 -3.32
N ASN A 10 5.38 -4.66 -2.06
CA ASN A 10 4.09 -4.06 -1.72
C ASN A 10 4.06 -2.55 -2.02
N TYR A 11 5.18 -1.86 -1.83
CA TYR A 11 5.30 -0.43 -2.17
C TYR A 11 5.29 -0.23 -3.68
N ASP A 12 6.05 -1.05 -4.43
CA ASP A 12 6.05 -1.03 -5.90
C ASP A 12 4.65 -1.28 -6.46
N PHE A 13 3.92 -2.23 -5.87
CA PHE A 13 2.53 -2.49 -6.23
C PHE A 13 1.61 -1.29 -5.96
N PHE A 14 1.72 -0.67 -4.78
CA PHE A 14 0.90 0.49 -4.41
C PHE A 14 1.06 1.65 -5.41
N ILE A 15 2.29 2.00 -5.77
CA ILE A 15 2.59 3.13 -6.66
C ILE A 15 2.12 2.86 -8.10
N LYS A 16 2.04 1.60 -8.53
CA LYS A 16 1.68 1.22 -9.91
C LYS A 16 0.21 0.84 -10.11
N THR A 17 -0.55 0.70 -9.04
CA THR A 17 -1.95 0.24 -9.09
C THR A 17 -2.89 1.41 -8.97
N ASP A 18 -3.94 1.44 -9.78
CA ASP A 18 -5.04 2.38 -9.57
C ASP A 18 -5.77 2.04 -8.26
N THR A 19 -5.71 2.98 -7.32
CA THR A 19 -6.33 2.86 -5.99
C THR A 19 -7.50 3.84 -5.82
N SER A 20 -7.96 4.48 -6.91
CA SER A 20 -9.00 5.50 -6.89
C SER A 20 -10.33 5.05 -6.27
N SER A 21 -10.64 3.74 -6.30
CA SER A 21 -11.83 3.17 -5.66
C SER A 21 -11.76 3.16 -4.13
N TYR A 22 -10.59 3.36 -3.53
CA TYR A 22 -10.35 3.28 -2.09
C TYR A 22 -10.00 4.65 -1.49
N LYS A 23 -10.35 5.75 -2.16
CA LYS A 23 -10.07 7.12 -1.68
C LYS A 23 -10.47 7.28 -0.21
N GLY A 24 -9.55 7.84 0.57
CA GLY A 24 -9.79 8.06 1.99
C GLY A 24 -9.60 6.84 2.88
N GLU A 25 -9.40 5.65 2.33
CA GLU A 25 -9.30 4.41 3.08
C GLU A 25 -7.86 3.94 3.28
N TRP A 26 -7.67 3.14 4.32
CA TRP A 26 -6.51 2.29 4.49
C TRP A 26 -6.69 1.02 3.67
N ILE A 27 -5.65 0.61 2.96
CA ILE A 27 -5.60 -0.67 2.26
C ILE A 27 -4.48 -1.54 2.84
N ALA A 28 -4.77 -2.83 3.00
CA ALA A 28 -3.78 -3.85 3.32
C ALA A 28 -3.35 -4.57 2.03
N ILE A 29 -2.04 -4.60 1.80
CA ILE A 29 -1.42 -5.15 0.60
C ILE A 29 -0.53 -6.32 0.98
N THR A 30 -0.66 -7.43 0.26
CA THR A 30 0.31 -8.53 0.31
C THR A 30 0.35 -9.24 -1.03
N GLY A 31 1.53 -9.71 -1.44
CA GLY A 31 1.68 -10.52 -2.65
C GLY A 31 1.13 -9.86 -3.93
N LYS A 32 1.30 -8.54 -4.08
CA LYS A 32 0.74 -7.74 -5.19
C LYS A 32 -0.80 -7.76 -5.27
N LYS A 33 -1.47 -7.77 -4.12
CA LYS A 33 -2.93 -7.75 -4.03
C LYS A 33 -3.39 -6.91 -2.85
N ILE A 34 -4.46 -6.16 -3.04
CA ILE A 34 -5.24 -5.54 -1.95
C ILE A 34 -6.12 -6.63 -1.34
N ILE A 35 -5.92 -6.93 -0.06
CA ILE A 35 -6.61 -8.02 0.65
C ILE A 35 -7.68 -7.55 1.63
N TYR A 36 -7.60 -6.29 2.07
CA TYR A 36 -8.57 -5.62 2.93
C TYR A 36 -8.49 -4.10 2.73
N HIS A 37 -9.59 -3.40 2.97
CA HIS A 37 -9.67 -1.94 2.96
C HIS A 37 -10.68 -1.43 4.00
N GLY A 38 -10.58 -0.15 4.38
CA GLY A 38 -11.53 0.50 5.28
C GLY A 38 -10.98 1.77 5.92
N LYS A 39 -11.81 2.45 6.72
CA LYS A 39 -11.47 3.76 7.30
C LYS A 39 -10.54 3.68 8.54
N ASP A 40 -10.51 2.54 9.21
CA ASP A 40 -9.71 2.32 10.41
C ASP A 40 -8.47 1.46 10.10
N ALA A 41 -7.27 2.02 10.31
CA ALA A 41 -6.01 1.33 10.01
C ALA A 41 -5.80 0.07 10.85
N GLN A 42 -6.18 0.12 12.14
CA GLN A 42 -6.00 -0.97 13.09
C GLN A 42 -6.95 -2.13 12.75
N GLU A 43 -8.19 -1.82 12.39
CA GLU A 43 -9.16 -2.83 11.95
C GLU A 43 -8.70 -3.50 10.65
N VAL A 44 -8.27 -2.72 9.66
CA VAL A 44 -7.76 -3.22 8.38
C VAL A 44 -6.57 -4.16 8.60
N TYR A 45 -5.60 -3.75 9.42
CA TYR A 45 -4.43 -4.56 9.72
C TYR A 45 -4.80 -5.85 10.48
N ARG A 46 -5.65 -5.73 11.51
CA ARG A 46 -6.10 -6.87 12.32
C ARG A 46 -6.79 -7.90 11.43
N LYS A 47 -7.73 -7.49 10.59
CA LYS A 47 -8.45 -8.39 9.67
C LYS A 47 -7.50 -9.02 8.65
N ALA A 48 -6.56 -8.25 8.12
CA ALA A 48 -5.55 -8.76 7.21
C ALA A 48 -4.66 -9.83 7.87
N LYS A 49 -4.17 -9.60 9.09
CA LYS A 49 -3.35 -10.57 9.83
C LYS A 49 -4.13 -11.79 10.31
N GLN A 50 -5.42 -11.65 10.63
CA GLN A 50 -6.28 -12.80 10.94
C GLN A 50 -6.42 -13.74 9.73
N LYS A 51 -6.59 -13.18 8.52
CA LYS A 51 -6.74 -13.96 7.28
C LYS A 51 -5.39 -14.45 6.71
N TYR A 52 -4.32 -13.70 6.94
CA TYR A 52 -2.97 -13.96 6.42
C TYR A 52 -1.90 -13.83 7.53
N PRO A 53 -1.87 -14.78 8.49
CA PRO A 53 -1.05 -14.67 9.70
C PRO A 53 0.46 -14.65 9.44
N THR A 54 0.94 -15.36 8.41
CA THR A 54 2.38 -15.43 8.06
C THR A 54 2.79 -14.49 6.93
N ALA A 55 1.83 -13.84 6.26
CA ALA A 55 2.13 -12.98 5.13
C ALA A 55 2.77 -11.66 5.57
N ASN A 56 3.65 -11.13 4.73
CA ASN A 56 4.15 -9.77 4.82
C ASN A 56 3.08 -8.79 4.35
N VAL A 57 2.35 -8.21 5.30
CA VAL A 57 1.26 -7.25 5.06
C VAL A 57 1.80 -5.84 5.23
N SER A 58 1.59 -4.99 4.22
CA SER A 58 1.84 -3.55 4.33
C SER A 58 0.51 -2.80 4.36
N LEU A 59 0.45 -1.73 5.16
CA LEU A 59 -0.66 -0.78 5.12
C LEU A 59 -0.25 0.43 4.28
N ALA A 60 -1.18 0.91 3.47
CA ALA A 60 -1.06 2.19 2.78
C ALA A 60 -2.35 2.99 2.99
N LYS A 61 -2.20 4.31 3.23
CA LYS A 61 -3.34 5.23 3.23
C LYS A 61 -3.54 5.72 1.81
N VAL A 62 -4.71 5.46 1.26
CA VAL A 62 -5.10 6.02 -0.02
C VAL A 62 -5.52 7.47 0.20
N PRO A 63 -4.97 8.41 -0.55
CA PRO A 63 -5.30 9.82 -0.43
C PRO A 63 -6.75 10.09 -0.83
N ASP A 64 -7.37 11.07 -0.19
CA ASP A 64 -8.70 11.55 -0.57
C ASP A 64 -8.69 12.30 -1.92
N GLU A 65 -7.57 13.00 -2.21
CA GLU A 65 -7.34 13.78 -3.44
C GLU A 65 -6.01 13.41 -4.12
N GLN A 66 -5.60 14.15 -5.15
CA GLN A 66 -4.34 13.89 -5.85
C GLN A 66 -3.15 14.12 -4.90
N ILE A 67 -2.33 13.08 -4.68
CA ILE A 67 -1.05 13.24 -4.02
C ILE A 67 -0.03 13.82 -5.00
N LEU A 68 0.57 14.95 -4.64
CA LEU A 68 1.77 15.47 -5.28
C LEU A 68 2.99 14.74 -4.71
N ILE A 69 3.68 13.94 -5.53
CA ILE A 69 4.99 13.37 -5.18
C ILE A 69 6.07 14.20 -5.86
N LEU A 70 6.75 15.06 -5.11
CA LEU A 70 7.91 15.80 -5.59
C LEU A 70 9.18 14.98 -5.34
N ARG A 71 9.84 14.52 -6.42
CA ARG A 71 11.10 13.79 -6.35
C ARG A 71 12.23 14.66 -6.90
N PHE A 72 13.20 14.97 -6.06
CA PHE A 72 14.46 15.57 -6.50
C PHE A 72 15.45 14.46 -6.82
N SER A 73 16.05 14.51 -8.01
CA SER A 73 17.22 13.71 -8.36
C SER A 73 18.43 14.63 -8.47
N GLN A 74 19.48 14.34 -7.70
CA GLN A 74 20.84 14.81 -7.94
C GLN A 74 21.57 13.81 -8.82
#